data_AF-A0A6P8MC87-F1
#
_entry.id   AF-A0A6P8MC87-F1
#
_cell.length_a   1.000
_cell.length_b   1.000
_cell.length_c   1.000
_cell.angle_alpha   90.00
_cell.angle_beta   90.00
_cell.angle_gamma   90.00
#
_symmetry.space_group_name_H-M   'P 1'
#
loop_
_entity.id
_entity.type
_entity.pdbx_description
1 polymer ?
#
loop_
_entity_poly.entity_id
_entity_poly.type
_entity_poly.pdbx_seq_one_letter_code
_entity_poly.pdbx_strand_id
1 'polypeptide(L)'
;MKMEQEYISLRKEFLSAAEGYVNKIALNILKEYYKQSVDSNRKLSQIKDLSTLLDTLEKRDVLSYYNVEPLLYISNNFLNDFQIQSKLKNYQIYIQNTQYPLSRNMYQESNENKDEDKCKISYVTENRSSQIKVFDDVENQSTLQYKDLESSHPTQEAMLQQMILSRISERIGRSWRDTLRYLQVPEYQIDIIQHEHPFHLKEQSYKALKLYMTQYSNNNWKINLIHALEKARRRDLKEIVEKLILESNN
;
A
#
# COMPACT_ATOMS: atom_id res chain seq x y z
N MET A 1 -1.54 -2.58 5.05
CA MET A 1 -2.67 -3.22 5.76
C MET A 1 -3.34 -2.32 6.79
N LYS A 2 -2.84 -2.10 8.02
CA LYS A 2 -3.62 -1.31 9.02
C LYS A 2 -3.94 0.13 8.59
N MET A 3 -2.94 0.89 8.15
CA MET A 3 -3.13 2.29 7.71
C MET A 3 -4.04 2.44 6.50
N GLU A 4 -3.96 1.49 5.58
CA GLU A 4 -4.76 1.45 4.35
C GLU A 4 -6.24 1.19 4.66
N GLN A 5 -6.52 0.27 5.59
CA GLN A 5 -7.88 0.02 6.07
C GLN A 5 -8.46 1.23 6.81
N GLU A 6 -7.67 1.90 7.64
CA GLU A 6 -8.07 3.15 8.30
C GLU A 6 -8.39 4.24 7.28
N TYR A 7 -7.57 4.38 6.23
CA TYR A 7 -7.84 5.31 5.13
C TYR A 7 -9.15 4.98 4.39
N ILE A 8 -9.38 3.71 4.06
CA ILE A 8 -10.61 3.28 3.37
C ILE A 8 -11.85 3.63 4.21
N SER A 9 -11.81 3.39 5.53
CA SER A 9 -12.89 3.78 6.45
C SER A 9 -13.08 5.29 6.46
N LEU A 10 -11.99 6.05 6.64
CA LEU A 10 -12.01 7.51 6.69
C LEU A 10 -12.58 8.13 5.41
N ARG A 11 -12.20 7.59 4.26
CA ARG A 11 -12.70 8.01 2.94
C ARG A 11 -14.20 7.76 2.80
N LYS A 12 -14.68 6.58 3.24
CA LYS A 12 -16.10 6.24 3.19
C LYS A 12 -16.94 7.15 4.10
N GLU A 13 -16.44 7.41 5.30
CA GLU A 13 -17.06 8.37 6.23
C GLU A 13 -17.09 9.78 5.66
N PHE A 14 -15.98 10.23 5.07
CA PHE A 14 -15.88 11.53 4.39
C PHE A 14 -16.91 11.66 3.26
N LEU A 15 -17.02 10.64 2.39
CA LEU A 15 -18.00 10.66 1.30
C LEU A 15 -19.43 10.73 1.84
N SER A 16 -19.73 9.96 2.89
CA SER A 16 -21.05 9.97 3.53
C SER A 16 -21.40 11.33 4.13
N ALA A 17 -20.42 12.00 4.76
CA ALA A 17 -20.59 13.34 5.28
C ALA A 17 -20.73 14.39 4.16
N ALA A 18 -20.05 14.19 3.02
CA ALA A 18 -19.99 15.15 1.93
C ALA A 18 -21.21 15.13 0.99
N GLU A 19 -21.96 14.02 0.92
CA GLU A 19 -23.12 13.85 0.03
C GLU A 19 -24.16 14.98 0.17
N GLY A 20 -24.33 15.55 1.36
CA GLY A 20 -25.28 16.64 1.61
C GLY A 20 -24.77 18.06 1.35
N TYR A 21 -23.45 18.27 1.25
CA TYR A 21 -22.85 19.61 1.16
C TYR A 21 -22.25 19.90 -0.21
N VAL A 22 -21.73 18.88 -0.90
CA VAL A 22 -21.07 19.07 -2.19
C VAL A 22 -22.09 19.05 -3.31
N ASN A 23 -22.66 20.22 -3.59
CA ASN A 23 -23.56 20.43 -4.72
C ASN A 23 -22.78 20.53 -6.06
N LYS A 24 -23.52 20.61 -7.18
CA LYS A 24 -22.94 20.69 -8.53
C LYS A 24 -22.01 21.89 -8.73
N ILE A 25 -22.26 23.01 -8.05
CA ILE A 25 -21.42 24.22 -8.13
C ILE A 25 -20.08 23.95 -7.45
N ALA A 26 -20.11 23.42 -6.21
CA ALA A 26 -18.92 23.00 -5.49
C ALA A 26 -18.10 21.99 -6.30
N LEU A 27 -18.75 20.99 -6.91
CA LEU A 27 -18.08 20.01 -7.75
C LEU A 27 -17.38 20.66 -8.97
N ASN A 28 -17.98 21.66 -9.60
CA ASN A 28 -17.33 22.36 -10.71
C ASN A 28 -16.13 23.19 -10.26
N ILE A 29 -16.20 23.84 -9.09
CA ILE A 29 -15.05 24.55 -8.51
C ILE A 29 -13.91 23.55 -8.25
N LEU A 30 -14.21 22.40 -7.66
CA LEU A 30 -13.23 21.33 -7.43
C LEU A 30 -12.62 20.79 -8.72
N LYS A 31 -13.41 20.66 -9.80
CA LYS A 31 -12.91 20.24 -11.11
C LYS A 31 -11.91 21.24 -11.69
N GLU A 32 -12.17 22.53 -11.59
CA GLU A 32 -11.22 23.55 -12.05
C GLU A 32 -9.97 23.58 -11.16
N TYR A 33 -10.13 23.44 -9.84
CA TYR A 33 -9.00 23.38 -8.90
C TYR A 33 -8.05 22.21 -9.21
N TYR A 34 -8.58 21.01 -9.43
CA TYR A 34 -7.78 19.82 -9.75
C TYR A 34 -7.51 19.61 -11.25
N LYS A 35 -7.79 20.61 -12.09
CA LYS A 35 -7.66 20.48 -13.56
C LYS A 35 -6.25 20.10 -14.00
N GLN A 36 -5.25 20.74 -13.39
CA GLN A 36 -3.84 20.45 -13.66
C GLN A 36 -3.45 19.05 -13.18
N SER A 37 -3.96 18.62 -12.02
CA SER A 37 -3.68 17.29 -11.46
C SER A 37 -4.35 16.16 -12.26
N VAL A 38 -5.53 16.40 -12.84
CA VAL A 38 -6.26 15.41 -13.66
C VAL A 38 -5.70 15.32 -15.08
N ASP A 39 -5.18 16.44 -15.62
CA ASP A 39 -4.54 16.55 -16.93
C ASP A 39 -5.33 15.86 -18.07
N SER A 40 -6.65 16.02 -18.06
CA SER A 40 -7.54 15.46 -19.09
C SER A 40 -8.93 16.09 -19.07
N ASN A 41 -9.20 16.96 -20.05
CA ASN A 41 -10.52 17.58 -20.22
C ASN A 41 -11.65 16.56 -20.40
N ARG A 42 -11.38 15.46 -21.13
CA ARG A 42 -12.33 14.36 -21.29
C ARG A 42 -12.65 13.69 -19.94
N LYS A 43 -11.63 13.45 -19.10
CA LYS A 43 -11.81 12.82 -17.79
C LYS A 43 -12.56 13.74 -16.83
N LEU A 44 -12.23 15.03 -16.81
CA LEU A 44 -12.95 16.06 -16.03
C LEU A 44 -14.43 16.15 -16.39
N SER A 45 -14.75 16.03 -17.68
CA SER A 45 -16.13 16.05 -18.16
C SER A 45 -16.94 14.81 -17.71
N GLN A 46 -16.27 13.66 -17.53
CA GLN A 46 -16.91 12.41 -17.10
C GLN A 46 -17.20 12.36 -15.59
N ILE A 47 -16.55 13.20 -14.78
CA ILE A 47 -16.77 13.24 -13.33
C ILE A 47 -18.17 13.82 -13.06
N LYS A 48 -19.08 13.02 -12.49
CA LYS A 48 -20.47 13.43 -12.20
C LYS A 48 -20.74 13.69 -10.73
N ASP A 49 -19.96 13.09 -9.86
CA ASP A 49 -20.09 13.14 -8.41
C ASP A 49 -18.71 13.28 -7.75
N LEU A 50 -18.73 13.52 -6.44
CA LEU A 50 -17.52 13.64 -5.63
C LEU A 50 -16.75 12.31 -5.58
N SER A 51 -17.44 11.16 -5.53
CA SER A 51 -16.80 9.84 -5.53
C SER A 51 -15.91 9.64 -6.75
N THR A 52 -16.43 9.94 -7.95
CA THR A 52 -15.69 9.82 -9.22
C THR A 52 -14.52 10.80 -9.28
N LEU A 53 -14.64 11.97 -8.64
CA LEU A 53 -13.51 12.91 -8.50
C LEU A 53 -12.41 12.28 -7.65
N LEU A 54 -12.74 11.79 -6.44
CA LEU A 54 -11.76 11.18 -5.54
C LEU A 54 -11.10 9.95 -6.17
N ASP A 55 -11.88 9.08 -6.83
CA ASP A 55 -11.36 7.93 -7.59
C ASP A 55 -10.37 8.36 -8.67
N THR A 56 -10.61 9.52 -9.30
CA THR A 56 -9.72 10.06 -10.34
C THR A 56 -8.43 10.62 -9.74
N LEU A 57 -8.52 11.29 -8.58
CA LEU A 57 -7.35 11.78 -7.85
C LEU A 57 -6.48 10.63 -7.35
N GLU A 58 -7.07 9.54 -6.88
CA GLU A 58 -6.36 8.30 -6.48
C GLU A 58 -5.66 7.65 -7.66
N LYS A 59 -6.34 7.55 -8.82
CA LYS A 59 -5.72 7.03 -10.05
C LYS A 59 -4.53 7.85 -10.55
N ARG A 60 -4.43 9.11 -10.13
CA ARG A 60 -3.36 10.05 -10.50
C ARG A 60 -2.31 10.20 -9.39
N ASP A 61 -2.41 9.42 -8.31
CA ASP A 61 -1.53 9.48 -7.14
C ASP A 61 -1.51 10.85 -6.44
N VAL A 62 -2.56 11.64 -6.65
CA VAL A 62 -2.76 12.95 -5.99
C VAL A 62 -3.37 12.74 -4.62
N LEU A 63 -4.27 11.76 -4.51
CA LEU A 63 -4.91 11.33 -3.27
C LEU A 63 -4.46 9.91 -2.96
N SER A 64 -3.97 9.66 -1.74
CA SER A 64 -3.57 8.32 -1.31
C SER A 64 -3.67 8.21 0.21
N TYR A 65 -3.46 7.01 0.75
CA TYR A 65 -3.41 6.81 2.19
C TYR A 65 -2.19 7.50 2.86
N TYR A 66 -1.20 7.94 2.09
CA TYR A 66 -0.11 8.81 2.59
C TYR A 66 -0.40 10.30 2.37
N ASN A 67 -1.25 10.63 1.40
CA ASN A 67 -1.58 12.01 1.08
C ASN A 67 -3.09 12.26 1.13
N VAL A 68 -3.57 12.72 2.28
CA VAL A 68 -4.96 13.10 2.51
C VAL A 68 -5.22 14.60 2.32
N GLU A 69 -4.25 15.35 1.78
CA GLU A 69 -4.37 16.79 1.53
C GLU A 69 -5.62 17.14 0.69
N PRO A 70 -5.98 16.39 -0.37
CA PRO A 70 -7.20 16.68 -1.11
C PRO A 70 -8.47 16.58 -0.26
N LEU A 71 -8.54 15.62 0.67
CA LEU A 71 -9.69 15.48 1.57
C LEU A 71 -9.76 16.63 2.58
N LEU A 72 -8.60 17.07 3.09
CA LEU A 72 -8.51 18.23 3.99
C LEU A 72 -8.93 19.52 3.29
N TYR A 73 -8.46 19.75 2.06
CA TYR A 73 -8.84 20.91 1.26
C TYR A 73 -10.35 20.93 1.03
N ILE A 74 -10.92 19.83 0.56
CA ILE A 74 -12.37 19.75 0.30
C ILE A 74 -13.14 19.94 1.62
N SER A 75 -12.67 19.33 2.71
CA SER A 75 -13.32 19.46 4.01
C SER A 75 -13.34 20.91 4.48
N ASN A 76 -12.21 21.60 4.49
CA ASN A 76 -12.12 22.97 5.02
C ASN A 76 -12.90 24.00 4.18
N ASN A 77 -13.02 23.79 2.86
CA ASN A 77 -13.63 24.77 1.96
C ASN A 77 -15.10 24.49 1.65
N PHE A 78 -15.55 23.24 1.76
CA PHE A 78 -16.89 22.83 1.33
C PHE A 78 -17.67 22.07 2.40
N LEU A 79 -17.01 21.51 3.42
CA LEU A 79 -17.67 20.80 4.52
C LEU A 79 -17.57 21.61 5.81
N ASN A 80 -18.70 22.01 6.37
CA ASN A 80 -18.74 22.59 7.72
C ASN A 80 -18.84 21.51 8.80
N ASP A 81 -18.28 20.32 8.56
CA ASP A 81 -18.30 19.20 9.49
C ASP A 81 -16.98 19.14 10.29
N PHE A 82 -17.04 19.66 11.52
CA PHE A 82 -15.91 19.66 12.44
C PHE A 82 -15.42 18.25 12.79
N GLN A 83 -16.31 17.26 12.89
CA GLN A 83 -15.91 15.90 13.27
C GLN A 83 -15.04 15.27 12.18
N ILE A 84 -15.43 15.41 10.92
CA ILE A 84 -14.65 14.91 9.77
C ILE A 84 -13.34 15.68 9.64
N GLN A 85 -13.34 17.01 9.82
CA GLN A 85 -12.11 17.80 9.82
C GLN A 85 -11.12 17.35 10.90
N SER A 86 -11.59 17.12 12.13
CA SER A 86 -10.76 16.62 13.22
C SER A 86 -10.20 15.23 12.94
N LYS A 87 -11.02 14.32 12.41
CA LYS A 87 -10.56 12.97 12.01
C LYS A 87 -9.47 13.03 10.94
N LEU A 88 -9.66 13.86 9.90
CA LEU A 88 -8.66 14.05 8.84
C LEU A 88 -7.34 14.63 9.37
N LYS A 89 -7.41 15.64 10.26
CA LYS A 89 -6.22 16.23 10.91
C LYS A 89 -5.49 15.21 11.79
N ASN A 90 -6.22 14.43 12.59
CA ASN A 90 -5.63 13.39 13.42
C ASN A 90 -4.95 12.32 12.57
N TYR A 91 -5.57 11.92 11.46
CA TYR A 91 -4.97 10.97 10.52
C TYR A 91 -3.70 11.52 9.87
N GLN A 92 -3.69 12.81 9.49
CA GLN A 92 -2.49 13.47 8.97
C GLN A 92 -1.34 13.49 9.98
N ILE A 93 -1.62 13.81 11.25
CA ILE A 93 -0.62 13.75 12.34
C ILE A 93 -0.10 12.32 12.51
N TYR A 94 -1.00 11.33 12.45
CA TYR A 94 -0.63 9.92 12.53
C TYR A 94 0.31 9.50 11.39
N ILE A 95 0.03 9.91 10.13
CA ILE A 95 0.92 9.63 9.00
C ILE A 95 2.30 10.26 9.24
N GLN A 96 2.36 11.53 9.64
CA GLN A 96 3.62 12.22 9.93
C GLN A 96 4.42 11.48 11.01
N ASN A 97 3.79 11.13 12.13
CA ASN A 97 4.45 10.39 13.21
C ASN A 97 4.91 8.99 12.80
N THR A 98 4.24 8.37 11.83
CA THR A 98 4.59 7.04 11.30
C THR A 98 5.69 7.11 10.22
N GLN A 99 5.82 8.25 9.54
CA GLN A 99 6.84 8.49 8.52
C GLN A 99 8.19 8.88 9.14
N TYR A 100 8.19 9.52 10.31
CA TYR A 100 9.39 10.03 11.00
C TYR A 100 10.10 9.14 12.06
N PRO A 101 9.77 7.87 12.36
CA PRO A 101 10.62 7.04 13.23
C PRO A 101 11.92 6.59 12.56
N LEU A 102 12.01 6.66 11.22
CA LEU A 102 13.15 6.15 10.44
C LEU A 102 14.27 7.18 10.20
N SER A 103 14.05 8.45 10.54
CA SER A 103 15.06 9.51 10.46
C SER A 103 15.53 9.97 11.84
N ARG A 104 15.61 9.07 12.83
CA ARG A 104 16.49 9.30 13.96
C ARG A 104 17.91 9.15 13.43
N ASN A 105 18.56 10.29 13.19
CA ASN A 105 19.96 10.35 12.82
C ASN A 105 20.78 9.65 13.92
N MET A 106 21.23 8.42 13.66
CA MET A 106 22.03 7.61 14.60
C MET A 106 23.46 8.16 14.76
N TYR A 107 23.77 9.28 14.11
CA TYR A 107 25.08 9.94 14.09
C TYR A 107 25.03 11.37 14.67
N GLN A 108 24.34 11.56 15.80
CA GLN A 108 24.55 12.75 16.63
C GLN A 108 24.91 12.33 18.06
N GLU A 109 25.96 11.51 18.17
CA GLU A 109 26.81 11.48 19.36
C GLU A 109 28.19 11.99 18.95
N SER A 110 28.43 13.27 19.25
CA SER A 110 29.72 13.91 19.58
C SER A 110 29.68 15.38 19.14
N ASN A 111 29.33 16.26 20.07
CA ASN A 111 30.22 17.37 20.42
C ASN A 111 29.75 18.03 21.71
N GLU A 112 30.73 18.23 22.56
CA GLU A 112 30.69 18.61 23.96
C GLU A 112 30.23 20.06 24.18
N ASN A 113 29.55 20.25 25.32
CA ASN A 113 29.59 21.39 26.24
C ASN A 113 29.56 22.83 25.67
N LYS A 114 28.48 23.56 26.00
CA LYS A 114 28.54 24.89 26.63
C LYS A 114 27.19 25.25 27.27
N ASP A 115 27.31 25.95 28.39
CA ASP A 115 26.38 26.07 29.51
C ASP A 115 25.09 26.88 29.31
N GLU A 116 24.22 26.69 30.32
CA GLU A 116 23.29 27.62 30.98
C GLU A 116 21.79 27.69 30.59
N ASP A 117 20.99 27.18 31.54
CA ASP A 117 19.77 27.78 32.09
C ASP A 117 18.42 27.72 31.34
N LYS A 118 17.59 26.71 31.67
CA LYS A 118 16.51 26.80 32.70
C LYS A 118 15.39 25.76 32.54
N CYS A 119 15.15 25.08 33.66
CA CYS A 119 13.87 24.64 34.26
C CYS A 119 12.95 23.58 33.61
N LYS A 120 12.96 22.43 34.30
CA LYS A 120 11.83 21.63 34.82
C LYS A 120 11.03 20.74 33.86
N ILE A 121 11.51 19.50 33.74
CA ILE A 121 10.66 18.31 33.70
C ILE A 121 10.85 17.56 35.01
N SER A 122 9.76 17.32 35.73
CA SER A 122 9.69 16.42 36.87
C SER A 122 8.80 15.24 36.50
N TYR A 123 9.39 14.07 36.29
CA TYR A 123 8.75 12.82 36.73
C TYR A 123 9.83 11.91 37.29
N VAL A 124 9.52 11.45 38.49
CA VAL A 124 10.30 10.64 39.38
C VAL A 124 10.51 9.25 38.77
N THR A 125 11.78 8.84 38.80
CA THR A 125 12.28 7.47 38.73
C THR A 125 11.61 6.62 39.81
N GLU A 126 11.16 5.40 39.49
CA GLU A 126 11.54 4.27 40.34
C GLU A 126 11.45 2.91 39.62
N ASN A 127 12.54 2.19 39.78
CA ASN A 127 12.89 0.87 39.26
C ASN A 127 12.08 -0.24 39.95
N ARG A 128 11.90 -1.40 39.28
CA ARG A 128 12.61 -2.64 39.67
C ARG A 128 12.32 -3.85 38.77
N SER A 129 13.43 -4.31 38.19
CA SER A 129 13.89 -5.67 37.93
C SER A 129 13.18 -6.87 38.60
N SER A 130 13.12 -7.95 37.81
CA SER A 130 13.47 -9.36 38.13
C SER A 130 12.38 -10.45 38.34
N GLN A 131 12.54 -11.49 37.51
CA GLN A 131 12.55 -12.95 37.81
C GLN A 131 11.28 -13.81 37.62
N ILE A 132 11.36 -14.63 36.56
CA ILE A 132 11.08 -16.08 36.40
C ILE A 132 10.38 -16.78 37.58
N LYS A 133 9.28 -17.51 37.30
CA LYS A 133 8.99 -18.86 37.82
C LYS A 133 8.03 -19.64 36.89
N VAL A 134 8.41 -20.89 36.68
CA VAL A 134 7.76 -22.01 35.97
C VAL A 134 6.60 -22.57 36.81
N PHE A 135 5.55 -23.13 36.19
CA PHE A 135 4.99 -24.48 36.49
C PHE A 135 3.82 -24.86 35.55
N ASP A 136 3.81 -26.15 35.23
CA ASP A 136 2.98 -26.94 34.31
C ASP A 136 1.48 -27.04 34.66
N ASP A 137 0.64 -27.36 33.66
CA ASP A 137 -0.20 -28.58 33.70
C ASP A 137 -0.90 -28.89 32.36
N VAL A 138 -1.18 -30.18 32.19
CA VAL A 138 -1.37 -30.96 30.94
C VAL A 138 -2.84 -31.38 30.74
N GLU A 139 -3.12 -31.87 29.51
CA GLU A 139 -4.23 -32.74 29.03
C GLU A 139 -5.39 -32.05 28.28
N ASN A 140 -5.49 -32.16 26.94
CA ASN A 140 -5.78 -33.29 26.03
C ASN A 140 -7.27 -33.64 25.90
N GLN A 141 -7.86 -33.39 24.71
CA GLN A 141 -8.59 -34.39 23.90
C GLN A 141 -9.06 -33.81 22.53
N SER A 142 -8.40 -34.28 21.47
CA SER A 142 -9.02 -34.99 20.31
C SER A 142 -9.65 -34.18 19.17
N THR A 143 -8.88 -33.87 18.12
CA THR A 143 -8.75 -34.60 16.81
C THR A 143 -9.89 -34.42 15.81
N LEU A 144 -9.62 -33.67 14.74
CA LEU A 144 -9.84 -34.13 13.35
C LEU A 144 -8.73 -33.56 12.45
N GLN A 145 -8.10 -34.48 11.71
CA GLN A 145 -6.84 -34.37 10.99
C GLN A 145 -6.92 -33.52 9.73
N TYR A 146 -5.97 -32.59 9.54
CA TYR A 146 -5.35 -32.33 8.23
C TYR A 146 -3.85 -32.16 8.46
N LYS A 147 -3.07 -32.88 7.64
CA LYS A 147 -1.64 -33.15 7.79
C LYS A 147 -0.77 -31.89 7.97
N ASP A 148 -0.17 -31.78 9.15
CA ASP A 148 1.22 -31.39 9.42
C ASP A 148 2.19 -31.89 8.31
N LEU A 149 3.32 -31.30 7.96
CA LEU A 149 4.17 -30.22 8.48
C LEU A 149 5.29 -30.11 7.44
N GLU A 150 5.61 -28.92 6.94
CA GLU A 150 6.98 -28.64 6.50
C GLU A 150 7.37 -27.23 6.96
N SER A 151 7.96 -27.21 8.15
CA SER A 151 9.04 -26.28 8.47
C SER A 151 10.12 -26.43 7.39
N SER A 152 10.22 -25.48 6.47
CA SER A 152 11.32 -25.47 5.52
C SER A 152 11.88 -24.05 5.43
N HIS A 153 13.18 -23.95 5.68
CA HIS A 153 13.94 -22.76 5.33
C HIS A 153 13.54 -22.31 3.93
N PRO A 154 13.30 -21.01 3.68
CA PRO A 154 12.88 -20.55 2.36
C PRO A 154 13.88 -21.06 1.32
N THR A 155 13.44 -22.00 0.49
CA THR A 155 14.20 -22.54 -0.63
C THR A 155 14.73 -21.35 -1.44
N GLN A 156 15.96 -21.42 -1.95
CA GLN A 156 16.58 -20.37 -2.76
C GLN A 156 15.66 -19.90 -3.90
N GLU A 157 14.84 -20.82 -4.44
CA GLU A 157 13.80 -20.51 -5.42
C GLU A 157 12.65 -19.63 -4.89
N ALA A 158 12.18 -19.85 -3.67
CA ALA A 158 11.15 -19.01 -3.04
C ALA A 158 11.66 -17.59 -2.78
N MET A 159 12.94 -17.44 -2.39
CA MET A 159 13.57 -16.12 -2.28
C MET A 159 13.68 -15.42 -3.65
N LEU A 160 14.10 -16.16 -4.68
CA LEU A 160 14.18 -15.64 -6.05
C LEU A 160 12.80 -15.18 -6.55
N GLN A 161 11.76 -15.99 -6.34
CA GLN A 161 10.38 -15.64 -6.67
C GLN A 161 9.96 -14.35 -5.97
N GLN A 162 10.16 -14.23 -4.65
CA GLN A 162 9.81 -13.02 -3.91
C GLN A 162 10.56 -11.79 -4.40
N MET A 163 11.86 -11.92 -4.69
CA MET A 163 12.69 -10.83 -5.21
C MET A 163 12.17 -10.35 -6.57
N ILE A 164 11.88 -11.28 -7.48
CA ILE A 164 11.34 -10.98 -8.81
C ILE A 164 9.95 -10.34 -8.70
N LEU A 165 9.06 -10.89 -7.88
CA LEU A 165 7.71 -10.36 -7.67
C LEU A 165 7.74 -8.92 -7.17
N SER A 166 8.56 -8.65 -6.15
CA SER A 166 8.74 -7.31 -5.61
C SER A 166 9.21 -6.35 -6.70
N ARG A 167 10.25 -6.72 -7.45
CA ARG A 167 10.85 -5.85 -8.48
C ARG A 167 9.93 -5.57 -9.66
N ILE A 168 9.19 -6.57 -10.13
CA ILE A 168 8.24 -6.41 -11.22
C ILE A 168 7.05 -5.57 -10.77
N SER A 169 6.46 -5.87 -9.62
CA SER A 169 5.24 -5.20 -9.15
C SER A 169 5.41 -3.69 -8.98
N GLU A 170 6.61 -3.24 -8.62
CA GLU A 170 6.93 -1.81 -8.51
C GLU A 170 6.96 -1.08 -9.84
N ARG A 171 7.31 -1.76 -10.94
CA ARG A 171 7.63 -1.11 -12.22
C ARG A 171 6.65 -1.44 -13.34
N ILE A 172 5.87 -2.50 -13.21
CA ILE A 172 4.98 -3.00 -14.28
C ILE A 172 3.81 -2.07 -14.60
N GLY A 173 3.32 -1.30 -13.62
CA GLY A 173 2.23 -0.37 -13.83
C GLY A 173 1.03 -1.04 -14.50
N ARG A 174 0.36 -0.37 -15.45
CA ARG A 174 -0.88 -0.85 -16.10
C ARG A 174 -0.69 -2.10 -16.98
N SER A 175 0.54 -2.44 -17.36
CA SER A 175 0.83 -3.61 -18.20
C SER A 175 0.64 -4.95 -17.47
N TRP A 176 0.37 -4.93 -16.15
CA TRP A 176 0.23 -6.16 -15.36
C TRP A 176 -0.88 -7.08 -15.88
N ARG A 177 -1.99 -6.51 -16.35
CA ARG A 177 -3.12 -7.27 -16.92
C ARG A 177 -2.71 -8.02 -18.18
N ASP A 178 -2.03 -7.32 -19.09
CA ASP A 178 -1.59 -7.91 -20.35
C ASP A 178 -0.57 -9.02 -20.10
N THR A 179 0.36 -8.82 -19.17
CA THR A 179 1.30 -9.88 -18.77
C THR A 179 0.57 -11.12 -18.29
N LEU A 180 -0.46 -11.00 -17.45
CA LEU A 180 -1.22 -12.16 -16.97
C LEU A 180 -2.04 -12.86 -18.05
N ARG A 181 -2.60 -12.10 -18.99
CA ARG A 181 -3.28 -12.69 -20.16
C ARG A 181 -2.31 -13.55 -20.97
N TYR A 182 -1.07 -13.09 -21.17
CA TYR A 182 -0.03 -13.87 -21.83
C TYR A 182 0.46 -15.06 -20.98
N LEU A 183 0.36 -14.97 -19.66
CA LEU A 183 0.56 -16.09 -18.72
C LEU A 183 -0.65 -17.05 -18.66
N GLN A 184 -1.68 -16.83 -19.48
CA GLN A 184 -2.90 -17.64 -19.55
C GLN A 184 -3.71 -17.69 -18.24
N VAL A 185 -3.58 -16.66 -17.40
CA VAL A 185 -4.44 -16.51 -16.22
C VAL A 185 -5.85 -16.13 -16.68
N PRO A 186 -6.91 -16.82 -16.18
CA PRO A 186 -8.28 -16.51 -16.58
C PRO A 186 -8.68 -15.06 -16.29
N GLU A 187 -9.39 -14.40 -17.22
CA GLU A 187 -9.78 -12.99 -17.08
C GLU A 187 -10.62 -12.74 -15.82
N TYR A 188 -11.45 -13.70 -15.40
CA TYR A 188 -12.25 -13.55 -14.17
C TYR A 188 -11.37 -13.36 -12.92
N GLN A 189 -10.18 -13.97 -12.86
CA GLN A 189 -9.25 -13.79 -11.75
C GLN A 189 -8.60 -12.40 -11.79
N ILE A 190 -8.31 -11.91 -12.99
CA ILE A 190 -7.76 -10.57 -13.22
C ILE A 190 -8.76 -9.51 -12.73
N ASP A 191 -10.05 -9.69 -13.05
CA ASP A 191 -11.11 -8.76 -12.65
C ASP A 191 -11.34 -8.74 -11.13
N ILE A 192 -11.29 -9.91 -10.47
CA ILE A 192 -11.39 -10.01 -8.99
C ILE A 192 -10.27 -9.17 -8.34
N ILE A 193 -9.02 -9.36 -8.78
CA ILE A 193 -7.87 -8.64 -8.21
C ILE A 193 -7.98 -7.14 -8.43
N GLN A 194 -8.47 -6.73 -9.61
CA GLN A 194 -8.70 -5.32 -9.90
C GLN A 194 -9.78 -4.73 -8.97
N HIS A 195 -10.83 -5.47 -8.68
CA HIS A 195 -11.90 -5.03 -7.78
C HIS A 195 -11.44 -4.94 -6.32
N GLU A 196 -10.57 -5.85 -5.87
CA GLU A 196 -10.05 -5.85 -4.49
C GLU A 196 -9.12 -4.67 -4.22
N HIS A 197 -8.31 -4.26 -5.20
CA HIS A 197 -7.32 -3.18 -5.05
C HIS A 197 -7.43 -2.11 -6.15
N PRO A 198 -8.56 -1.39 -6.30
CA PRO A 198 -8.89 -0.61 -7.51
C PRO A 198 -7.89 0.48 -7.91
N PHE A 199 -7.11 0.99 -6.96
CA PHE A 199 -6.19 2.11 -7.18
C PHE A 199 -4.71 1.76 -6.98
N HIS A 200 -4.42 0.59 -6.43
CA HIS A 200 -3.05 0.19 -6.09
C HIS A 200 -2.47 -0.76 -7.14
N LEU A 201 -1.94 -0.20 -8.23
CA LEU A 201 -1.34 -0.99 -9.33
C LEU A 201 -0.20 -1.90 -8.85
N LYS A 202 0.60 -1.45 -7.89
CA LYS A 202 1.66 -2.25 -7.27
C LYS A 202 1.09 -3.48 -6.59
N GLU A 203 0.03 -3.31 -5.80
CA GLU A 203 -0.60 -4.41 -5.07
C GLU A 203 -1.36 -5.35 -6.00
N GLN A 204 -2.10 -4.82 -6.97
CA GLN A 204 -2.78 -5.61 -8.00
C GLN A 204 -1.78 -6.54 -8.70
N SER A 205 -0.67 -5.97 -9.20
CA SER A 205 0.34 -6.73 -9.92
C SER A 205 1.09 -7.71 -9.02
N TYR A 206 1.42 -7.33 -7.79
CA TYR A 206 2.05 -8.23 -6.82
C TYR A 206 1.15 -9.43 -6.50
N LYS A 207 -0.12 -9.17 -6.15
CA LYS A 207 -1.09 -10.22 -5.80
C LYS A 207 -1.35 -11.16 -6.97
N ALA A 208 -1.47 -10.62 -8.18
CA ALA A 208 -1.73 -11.43 -9.35
C ALA A 208 -0.54 -12.27 -9.79
N LEU A 209 0.66 -11.72 -9.77
CA LEU A 209 1.86 -12.50 -10.07
C LEU A 209 2.13 -13.55 -8.98
N LYS A 210 1.89 -13.21 -7.70
CA LYS A 210 1.97 -14.17 -6.60
C LYS A 210 0.99 -15.32 -6.80
N LEU A 211 -0.25 -15.03 -7.20
CA LEU A 211 -1.25 -16.05 -7.52
C LEU A 211 -0.78 -16.95 -8.67
N TYR A 212 -0.18 -16.38 -9.71
CA TYR A 212 0.39 -17.17 -10.80
C TYR A 212 1.49 -18.12 -10.31
N MET A 213 2.42 -17.61 -9.49
CA MET A 213 3.53 -18.39 -8.93
C MET A 213 3.09 -19.42 -7.88
N THR A 214 1.87 -19.37 -7.35
CA THR A 214 1.38 -20.41 -6.43
C THR A 214 0.54 -21.46 -7.15
N GLN A 215 -0.25 -21.06 -8.15
CA GLN A 215 -1.20 -21.95 -8.83
C GLN A 215 -0.65 -22.60 -10.10
N TYR A 216 0.22 -21.90 -10.83
CA TYR A 216 0.70 -22.31 -12.16
C TYR A 216 2.22 -22.48 -12.22
N SER A 217 2.82 -22.65 -11.03
CA SER A 217 4.25 -22.80 -10.81
C SER A 217 4.77 -24.13 -11.34
N ASN A 218 4.80 -24.28 -12.65
CA ASN A 218 5.53 -25.35 -13.32
C ASN A 218 7.03 -25.01 -13.33
N ASN A 219 7.90 -26.01 -13.59
CA ASN A 219 9.35 -25.81 -13.68
C ASN A 219 9.78 -24.73 -14.70
N ASN A 220 8.86 -24.27 -15.57
CA ASN A 220 9.10 -23.31 -16.63
C ASN A 220 8.53 -21.91 -16.32
N TRP A 221 8.12 -21.62 -15.08
CA TRP A 221 7.53 -20.34 -14.72
C TRP A 221 8.42 -19.14 -15.09
N LYS A 222 9.75 -19.29 -14.99
CA LYS A 222 10.76 -18.29 -15.38
C LYS A 222 10.65 -17.94 -16.86
N ILE A 223 10.61 -18.95 -17.73
CA ILE A 223 10.54 -18.79 -19.19
C ILE A 223 9.20 -18.19 -19.58
N ASN A 224 8.11 -18.67 -18.99
CA ASN A 224 6.76 -18.17 -19.25
C ASN A 224 6.64 -16.69 -18.86
N LEU A 225 7.22 -16.30 -17.71
CA LEU A 225 7.25 -14.91 -17.25
C LEU A 225 8.03 -14.01 -18.20
N ILE A 226 9.22 -14.43 -18.62
CA ILE A 226 10.06 -13.70 -19.59
C ILE A 226 9.29 -13.50 -20.91
N HIS A 227 8.67 -14.56 -21.43
CA HIS A 227 7.89 -14.49 -22.67
C HIS A 227 6.67 -13.58 -22.54
N ALA A 228 5.94 -13.66 -21.42
CA ALA A 228 4.80 -12.82 -21.16
C ALA A 228 5.17 -11.33 -21.05
N LEU A 229 6.28 -11.01 -20.37
CA LEU A 229 6.79 -9.64 -20.28
C LEU A 229 7.22 -9.09 -21.65
N GLU A 230 7.82 -9.93 -22.49
CA GLU A 230 8.16 -9.57 -23.86
C GLU A 230 6.92 -9.24 -24.70
N LYS A 231 5.89 -10.11 -24.63
CA LYS A 231 4.61 -9.91 -25.33
C LYS A 231 3.84 -8.70 -24.80
N ALA A 232 3.94 -8.41 -23.50
CA ALA A 232 3.40 -7.20 -22.86
C ALA A 232 4.19 -5.92 -23.18
N ARG A 233 5.20 -6.00 -24.06
CA ARG A 233 6.06 -4.88 -24.48
C ARG A 233 6.86 -4.25 -23.32
N ARG A 234 7.16 -5.04 -22.28
CA ARG A 234 7.97 -4.63 -21.12
C ARG A 234 9.34 -5.31 -21.16
N ARG A 235 10.11 -5.03 -22.23
CA ARG A 235 11.48 -5.54 -22.40
C ARG A 235 12.41 -5.09 -21.26
N ASP A 236 12.18 -3.89 -20.74
CA ASP A 236 12.88 -3.37 -19.57
C ASP A 236 12.75 -4.29 -18.35
N LEU A 237 11.57 -4.89 -18.13
CA LEU A 237 11.34 -5.82 -17.02
C LEU A 237 11.85 -7.22 -17.33
N LYS A 238 11.74 -7.66 -18.59
CA LYS A 238 12.32 -8.92 -19.07
C LYS A 238 13.81 -8.99 -18.74
N GLU A 239 14.57 -7.97 -19.13
CA GLU A 239 16.03 -7.90 -18.92
C GLU A 239 16.39 -7.94 -17.43
N ILE A 240 15.61 -7.26 -16.58
CA ILE A 240 15.81 -7.30 -15.12
C ILE A 240 15.58 -8.71 -14.58
N VAL A 241 14.53 -9.40 -15.02
CA VAL A 241 14.21 -10.76 -14.58
C VAL A 241 15.30 -11.73 -15.03
N GLU A 242 15.76 -11.65 -16.28
CA GLU A 242 16.85 -12.47 -16.80
C GLU A 242 18.14 -12.27 -15.99
N LYS A 243 18.49 -11.02 -15.68
CA LYS A 243 19.65 -10.70 -14.85
C LYS A 243 19.54 -11.31 -13.45
N LEU A 244 18.39 -11.16 -12.79
CA LEU A 244 18.16 -11.71 -11.45
C LEU A 244 18.22 -13.25 -11.44
N ILE A 245 17.73 -13.91 -12.49
CA ILE A 245 17.82 -15.36 -12.64
C ILE A 245 19.28 -15.80 -12.81
N LEU A 246 20.06 -15.10 -13.64
CA LEU A 246 21.48 -15.41 -13.84
C LEU A 246 22.29 -15.22 -12.55
N GLU A 247 22.06 -14.14 -11.81
CA GLU A 247 22.71 -13.87 -10.52
C GLU A 247 22.38 -14.93 -9.47
N SER A 248 21.19 -15.54 -9.52
CA SER A 248 20.78 -16.59 -8.57
C SER A 248 21.34 -17.98 -8.87
N ASN A 249 21.83 -18.19 -10.10
CA ASN A 249 22.40 -19.46 -10.57
C ASN A 249 23.93 -19.53 -10.45
N ASN A 250 24.57 -18.38 -10.18
CA ASN A 250 26.01 -18.28 -9.87
C ASN A 250 26.25 -18.37 -8.37
#